data_AF-A0A732ZA91-F1
#
_entry.id   AF-A0A732ZA91-F1
#
_cell.length_a   1.000
_cell.length_b   1.000
_cell.length_c   1.000
_cell.angle_alpha   90.00
_cell.angle_beta   90.00
_cell.angle_gamma   90.00
#
_symmetry.space_group_name_H-M   'P 1'
#
loop_
_entity.id
_entity.type
_entity.pdbx_description
1 polymer ?
#
loop_
_entity_poly.entity_id
_entity_poly.type
_entity_poly.pdbx_seq_one_letter_code
_entity_poly.pdbx_strand_id
1 'polypeptide(L)'
;MQHLPAPIHHARDAAQLPVAIDYPAALALRQMSMVHDELPKYLLAPEVSALLHYVPDLRRKMLLATLWNTGARINEALALTRGDFSLTPPYPFVQLATLKQRTEKAARTAGRMPVGQQTHRLVPLSDAWYVSQLQTMVATLKIPMERRSKRTGRTEKARIWEVTDRTVRTWIGEAVAAAAADGVTFSVPVTPHTFRHSYAMHMLYAGIPLKVLQSLMGHKSISSTEVYTKVFALDVAARHRVQFSMPESDAVSMLKRIP
;
A
#
# COMPACT_ATOMS: atom_id res chain seq x y z
N MET A 1 -30.12 -38.19 12.41
CA MET A 1 -28.83 -37.71 11.84
C MET A 1 -29.13 -36.53 10.93
N GLN A 2 -28.95 -35.31 11.43
CA GLN A 2 -29.18 -34.07 10.67
C GLN A 2 -27.93 -33.79 9.82
N HIS A 3 -28.10 -33.73 8.50
CA HIS A 3 -27.06 -33.29 7.57
C HIS A 3 -26.79 -31.80 7.78
N LEU A 4 -25.61 -31.44 8.27
CA LEU A 4 -25.10 -30.07 8.19
C LEU A 4 -24.77 -29.74 6.72
N PRO A 5 -25.12 -28.55 6.20
CA PRO A 5 -24.64 -28.10 4.91
C PRO A 5 -23.15 -27.72 4.99
N ALA A 6 -22.37 -28.18 4.02
CA ALA A 6 -20.94 -27.91 3.88
C ALA A 6 -20.66 -26.41 3.70
N PRO A 7 -19.51 -25.90 4.17
CA PRO A 7 -19.14 -24.50 3.99
C PRO A 7 -18.93 -24.19 2.50
N ILE A 8 -19.62 -23.15 2.03
CA ILE A 8 -19.47 -22.60 0.68
C ILE A 8 -18.08 -21.97 0.59
N HIS A 9 -17.11 -22.72 0.09
CA HIS A 9 -15.86 -22.16 -0.40
C HIS A 9 -16.18 -21.39 -1.68
N HIS A 10 -16.31 -20.06 -1.57
CA HIS A 10 -16.16 -19.20 -2.74
C HIS A 10 -14.73 -19.42 -3.26
N ALA A 11 -14.63 -20.21 -4.34
CA ALA A 11 -13.42 -20.32 -5.13
C ALA A 11 -12.96 -18.90 -5.42
N ARG A 12 -11.70 -18.59 -5.05
CA ARG A 12 -11.03 -17.42 -5.54
C ARG A 12 -11.00 -17.57 -7.06
N ASP A 13 -11.91 -16.88 -7.75
CA ASP A 13 -11.67 -16.59 -9.16
C ASP A 13 -10.30 -15.93 -9.17
N ALA A 14 -9.33 -16.65 -9.71
CA ALA A 14 -8.01 -16.14 -10.00
C ALA A 14 -8.21 -15.12 -11.13
N ALA A 15 -8.77 -13.97 -10.78
CA ALA A 15 -8.70 -12.77 -11.58
C ALA A 15 -7.21 -12.58 -11.83
N GLN A 16 -6.80 -12.95 -13.05
CA GLN A 16 -5.46 -12.80 -13.55
C GLN A 16 -5.02 -11.39 -13.17
N LEU A 17 -4.06 -11.29 -12.25
CA LEU A 17 -3.48 -10.00 -11.90
C LEU A 17 -3.08 -9.36 -13.23
N PRO A 18 -3.48 -8.10 -13.52
CA PRO A 18 -3.28 -7.50 -14.84
C PRO A 18 -1.79 -7.41 -15.24
N VAL A 19 -0.87 -7.71 -14.31
CA VAL A 19 0.52 -8.10 -14.55
C VAL A 19 0.89 -9.23 -13.57
N ALA A 20 1.40 -10.35 -14.08
CA ALA A 20 1.90 -11.43 -13.22
C ALA A 20 3.23 -11.02 -12.58
N ILE A 21 3.24 -10.81 -11.27
CA ILE A 21 4.45 -10.46 -10.51
C ILE A 21 5.24 -11.74 -10.20
N ASP A 22 6.50 -11.79 -10.64
CA ASP A 22 7.46 -12.83 -10.25
C ASP A 22 7.94 -12.60 -8.81
N TYR A 23 7.28 -13.27 -7.86
CA TYR A 23 7.60 -13.16 -6.43
C TYR A 23 8.98 -13.73 -6.05
N PRO A 24 9.45 -14.87 -6.60
CA PRO A 24 10.84 -15.31 -6.42
C PRO A 24 11.86 -14.22 -6.79
N ALA A 25 11.73 -13.59 -7.96
CA ALA A 25 12.61 -12.50 -8.37
C ALA A 25 12.49 -11.28 -7.44
N ALA A 26 11.25 -10.88 -7.09
CA ALA A 26 11.00 -9.77 -6.18
C ALA A 26 11.60 -10.00 -4.77
N LEU A 27 11.58 -11.25 -4.29
CA LEU A 27 12.19 -11.64 -3.02
C LEU A 27 13.71 -11.53 -3.06
N ALA A 28 14.34 -12.03 -4.12
CA ALA A 28 15.79 -11.93 -4.31
C ALA A 28 16.24 -10.46 -4.37
N LEU A 29 15.52 -9.61 -5.10
CA LEU A 29 15.80 -8.18 -5.18
C LEU A 29 15.64 -7.48 -3.84
N ARG A 30 14.62 -7.84 -3.06
CA ARG A 30 14.49 -7.34 -1.69
C ARG A 30 15.70 -7.73 -0.84
N GLN A 31 16.13 -8.99 -0.90
CA GLN A 31 17.31 -9.47 -0.15
C GLN A 31 18.58 -8.71 -0.56
N MET A 32 18.77 -8.42 -1.85
CA MET A 32 19.87 -7.55 -2.32
C MET A 32 19.74 -6.13 -1.74
N SER A 33 18.54 -5.56 -1.72
CA SER A 33 18.30 -4.22 -1.18
C SER A 33 18.52 -4.12 0.33
N MET A 34 18.31 -5.20 1.08
CA MET A 34 18.47 -5.25 2.54
C MET A 34 19.94 -5.07 3.00
N VAL A 35 20.91 -5.15 2.09
CA VAL A 35 22.32 -4.85 2.37
C VAL A 35 22.53 -3.36 2.66
N HIS A 36 21.66 -2.49 2.16
CA HIS A 36 21.72 -1.06 2.38
C HIS A 36 20.57 -0.60 3.28
N ASP A 37 20.90 -0.06 4.47
CA ASP A 37 19.90 0.41 5.44
C ASP A 37 19.02 1.56 4.92
N GLU A 38 19.50 2.30 3.91
CA GLU A 38 18.77 3.41 3.27
C GLU A 38 17.64 2.94 2.34
N LEU A 39 17.66 1.67 1.92
CA LEU A 39 16.66 1.12 1.01
C LEU A 39 15.39 0.73 1.78
N PRO A 40 14.23 0.79 1.10
CA PRO A 40 12.96 0.67 1.77
C PRO A 40 12.77 -0.77 2.25
N LYS A 41 12.33 -0.93 3.51
CA LYS A 41 11.92 -2.22 4.06
C LYS A 41 10.44 -2.43 3.73
N TYR A 42 10.13 -3.45 2.93
CA TYR A 42 8.78 -3.69 2.42
C TYR A 42 8.39 -5.18 2.43
N LEU A 43 7.08 -5.41 2.44
CA LEU A 43 6.46 -6.73 2.29
C LEU A 43 6.01 -6.94 0.84
N LEU A 44 6.09 -8.18 0.37
CA LEU A 44 5.46 -8.64 -0.86
C LEU A 44 3.98 -8.95 -0.61
N ALA A 45 3.17 -8.96 -1.68
CA ALA A 45 1.73 -9.19 -1.53
C ALA A 45 1.37 -10.49 -0.80
N PRO A 46 2.06 -11.65 -1.01
CA PRO A 46 1.80 -12.86 -0.22
C PRO A 46 2.05 -12.68 1.28
N GLU A 47 3.09 -11.93 1.66
CA GLU A 47 3.39 -11.64 3.07
C GLU A 47 2.33 -10.71 3.66
N VAL A 48 1.86 -9.72 2.91
CA VAL A 48 0.74 -8.86 3.35
C VAL A 48 -0.53 -9.69 3.53
N SER A 49 -0.86 -10.58 2.59
CA SER A 49 -2.00 -11.49 2.71
C SER A 49 -1.88 -12.42 3.92
N ALA A 50 -0.70 -12.98 4.17
CA ALA A 50 -0.42 -13.81 5.34
C ALA A 50 -0.61 -12.99 6.63
N LEU A 51 -0.05 -11.79 6.72
CA LEU A 51 -0.24 -10.91 7.88
C LEU A 51 -1.72 -10.61 8.13
N LEU A 52 -2.48 -10.28 7.07
CA LEU A 52 -3.92 -9.99 7.17
C LEU A 52 -4.74 -11.23 7.59
N HIS A 53 -4.27 -12.44 7.34
CA HIS A 53 -4.90 -13.67 7.82
C HIS A 53 -4.91 -13.74 9.35
N TYR A 54 -3.79 -13.40 10.00
CA TYR A 54 -3.64 -13.41 11.47
C TYR A 54 -4.28 -12.20 12.18
N VAL A 55 -4.94 -11.29 11.45
CA VAL A 55 -5.70 -10.19 12.06
C VAL A 55 -7.12 -10.68 12.38
N PRO A 56 -7.52 -10.75 13.66
CA PRO A 56 -8.71 -11.48 14.08
C PRO A 56 -10.02 -10.78 13.73
N ASP A 57 -10.03 -9.45 13.75
CA ASP A 57 -11.24 -8.64 13.59
C ASP A 57 -11.30 -7.95 12.22
N LEU A 58 -12.49 -7.93 11.61
CA LEU A 58 -12.72 -7.33 10.28
C LEU A 58 -12.35 -5.84 10.27
N ARG A 59 -12.67 -5.08 11.33
CA ARG A 59 -12.37 -3.65 11.38
C ARG A 59 -10.87 -3.38 11.43
N ARG A 60 -10.14 -4.15 12.25
CA ARG A 60 -8.66 -4.11 12.30
C ARG A 60 -8.06 -4.45 10.94
N LYS A 61 -8.54 -5.55 10.34
CA LYS A 61 -8.10 -6.05 9.04
C LYS A 61 -8.31 -5.02 7.94
N MET A 62 -9.47 -4.36 7.91
CA MET A 62 -9.76 -3.31 6.93
C MET A 62 -8.92 -2.05 7.10
N LEU A 63 -8.48 -1.70 8.31
CA LEU A 63 -7.51 -0.61 8.49
C LEU A 63 -6.20 -0.95 7.79
N LEU A 64 -5.63 -2.12 8.06
CA LEU A 64 -4.35 -2.54 7.47
C LEU A 64 -4.48 -2.77 5.95
N ALA A 65 -5.59 -3.35 5.50
CA ALA A 65 -5.89 -3.49 4.08
C ALA A 65 -6.04 -2.13 3.39
N THR A 66 -6.55 -1.10 4.08
CA THR A 66 -6.58 0.27 3.54
C THR A 66 -5.18 0.84 3.37
N LEU A 67 -4.27 0.63 4.33
CA LEU A 67 -2.87 1.04 4.17
C LEU A 67 -2.22 0.34 2.96
N TRP A 68 -2.45 -0.97 2.81
CA TRP A 68 -1.96 -1.76 1.68
C TRP A 68 -2.52 -1.29 0.33
N ASN A 69 -3.83 -1.03 0.23
CA ASN A 69 -4.48 -0.70 -1.04
C ASN A 69 -4.28 0.75 -1.50
N THR A 70 -3.78 1.62 -0.62
CA THR A 70 -3.72 3.08 -0.90
C THR A 70 -2.33 3.68 -0.72
N GLY A 71 -1.45 2.97 -0.03
CA GLY A 71 -0.17 3.52 0.43
C GLY A 71 -0.31 4.72 1.37
N ALA A 72 -1.47 4.96 1.98
CA ALA A 72 -1.70 6.09 2.87
C ALA A 72 -0.72 6.11 4.06
N ARG A 73 -0.33 7.30 4.53
CA ARG A 73 0.32 7.42 5.84
C ARG A 73 -0.70 7.07 6.93
N ILE A 74 -0.24 6.55 8.06
CA ILE A 74 -1.14 6.16 9.16
C ILE A 74 -2.09 7.29 9.59
N ASN A 75 -1.60 8.52 9.70
CA ASN A 75 -2.42 9.67 10.06
C ASN A 75 -3.43 10.07 8.97
N GLU A 76 -3.12 9.82 7.70
CA GLU A 76 -4.06 10.03 6.61
C GLU A 76 -5.16 8.97 6.68
N ALA A 77 -4.80 7.70 6.89
CA ALA A 77 -5.75 6.60 7.03
C ALA A 77 -6.69 6.77 8.25
N LEU A 78 -6.14 7.14 9.41
CA LEU A 78 -6.93 7.37 10.63
C LEU A 78 -7.85 8.61 10.54
N ALA A 79 -7.59 9.52 9.60
CA ALA A 79 -8.45 10.69 9.36
C ALA A 79 -9.64 10.38 8.44
N LEU A 80 -9.66 9.21 7.79
CA LEU A 80 -10.68 8.87 6.81
C LEU A 80 -12.06 8.67 7.43
N THR A 81 -13.04 9.20 6.71
CA THR A 81 -14.46 9.15 7.00
C THR A 81 -15.17 8.36 5.92
N ARG A 82 -16.42 7.95 6.16
CA ARG A 82 -17.21 7.23 5.15
C ARG A 82 -17.35 8.04 3.85
N GLY A 83 -17.45 9.37 3.95
CA GLY A 83 -17.62 10.26 2.80
C GLY A 83 -16.37 10.42 1.93
N ASP A 84 -15.20 9.95 2.38
CA ASP A 84 -13.97 10.01 1.59
C ASP A 84 -13.85 8.85 0.59
N PHE A 85 -14.74 7.85 0.66
CA PHE A 85 -14.76 6.69 -0.22
C PHE A 85 -15.89 6.78 -1.24
N SER A 86 -15.54 6.62 -2.51
CA SER A 86 -16.47 6.33 -3.59
C SER A 86 -16.27 4.88 -4.00
N LEU A 87 -17.19 3.99 -3.61
CA LEU A 87 -17.06 2.54 -3.81
C LEU A 87 -17.89 2.02 -4.99
N THR A 88 -18.47 2.92 -5.78
CA THR A 88 -19.29 2.57 -6.95
C THR A 88 -18.39 2.27 -8.17
N PRO A 89 -18.68 1.20 -8.92
CA PRO A 89 -18.04 0.96 -10.22
C PRO A 89 -18.26 2.13 -11.21
N PRO A 90 -17.43 2.29 -12.25
CA PRO A 90 -16.34 1.39 -12.67
C PRO A 90 -15.00 1.66 -11.96
N TYR A 91 -14.82 2.82 -11.34
CA TYR A 91 -13.56 3.21 -10.69
C TYR A 91 -13.79 3.61 -9.23
N PRO A 92 -13.83 2.63 -8.30
CA PRO A 92 -13.78 2.91 -6.89
C PRO A 92 -12.52 3.70 -6.52
N PHE A 93 -12.61 4.67 -5.62
CA PHE A 93 -11.47 5.47 -5.18
C PHE A 93 -11.65 6.00 -3.75
N VAL A 94 -10.55 6.43 -3.16
CA VAL A 94 -10.53 7.14 -1.87
C VAL A 94 -9.87 8.52 -2.01
N GLN A 95 -10.39 9.50 -1.28
CA GLN A 95 -9.80 10.84 -1.19
C GLN A 95 -8.91 10.94 0.05
N LEU A 96 -7.60 11.04 -0.15
CA LEU A 96 -6.65 11.19 0.94
C LEU A 96 -6.27 12.67 1.12
N ALA A 97 -6.48 13.20 2.33
CA ALA A 97 -5.96 14.53 2.68
C ALA A 97 -4.43 14.46 2.78
N THR A 98 -3.73 15.31 2.04
CA THR A 98 -2.27 15.40 2.14
C THR A 98 -1.88 16.18 3.40
N LEU A 99 -1.25 15.50 4.36
CA LEU A 99 -0.76 16.12 5.59
C LEU A 99 0.60 16.80 5.35
N LYS A 100 0.63 18.13 5.56
CA LYS A 100 1.74 19.11 5.48
C LYS A 100 1.99 19.79 4.13
N GLN A 101 1.24 20.88 3.90
CA GLN A 101 1.79 22.17 3.44
C GLN A 101 2.31 23.01 4.64
N ARG A 102 2.88 22.38 5.69
CA ARG A 102 3.22 23.10 6.94
C ARG A 102 4.59 23.82 6.90
N THR A 103 5.41 23.62 5.87
CA THR A 103 6.77 24.21 5.80
C THR A 103 6.90 25.44 4.91
N GLU A 104 5.97 25.73 3.99
CA GLU A 104 6.03 26.97 3.19
C GLU A 104 5.40 28.19 3.89
N LYS A 105 4.70 27.98 5.02
CA LYS A 105 3.88 29.00 5.67
C LYS A 105 4.50 29.65 6.92
N ALA A 106 5.74 29.28 7.27
CA ALA A 106 6.51 30.00 8.30
C ALA A 106 7.28 31.21 7.72
N ALA A 107 7.34 31.35 6.40
CA ALA A 107 8.11 32.40 5.72
C ALA A 107 7.24 33.52 5.10
N ARG A 108 5.91 33.53 5.30
CA ARG A 108 5.05 34.58 4.72
C ARG A 108 4.22 35.27 5.80
N THR A 109 4.56 36.55 5.94
CA THR A 109 4.01 37.67 6.70
C THR A 109 2.54 37.59 7.15
N ALA A 110 2.31 38.16 8.34
CA ALA A 110 1.02 38.45 8.94
C ALA A 110 -0.01 39.00 7.93
N GLY A 111 -0.96 38.14 7.56
CA GLY A 111 -2.04 38.47 6.64
C GLY A 111 -3.06 37.33 6.62
N ARG A 112 -4.23 37.62 7.19
CA ARG A 112 -5.50 36.86 7.16
C ARG A 112 -5.52 35.66 6.19
N MET A 113 -5.59 34.45 6.74
CA MET A 113 -5.67 33.20 5.98
C MET A 113 -6.99 33.10 5.19
N PRO A 114 -6.99 32.59 3.94
CA PRO A 114 -8.14 31.88 3.44
C PRO A 114 -8.24 30.54 4.19
N VAL A 115 -9.36 30.32 4.85
CA VAL A 115 -9.75 29.02 5.38
C VAL A 115 -9.96 28.07 4.20
N GLY A 116 -9.36 26.87 4.23
CA GLY A 116 -10.08 25.70 3.68
C GLY A 116 -9.53 24.91 2.50
N GLN A 117 -8.35 25.17 1.92
CA GLN A 117 -7.86 24.28 0.85
C GLN A 117 -6.92 23.20 1.40
N GLN A 118 -7.52 22.15 1.98
CA GLN A 118 -6.83 20.87 2.09
C GLN A 118 -6.68 20.32 0.67
N THR A 119 -5.44 20.10 0.24
CA THR A 119 -5.19 19.43 -1.02
C THR A 119 -5.46 17.94 -0.85
N HIS A 120 -6.43 17.42 -1.60
CA HIS A 120 -6.76 16.00 -1.62
C HIS A 120 -6.06 15.35 -2.80
N ARG A 121 -5.66 14.08 -2.65
CA ARG A 121 -5.27 13.23 -3.77
C ARG A 121 -6.26 12.07 -3.87
N LEU A 122 -6.59 11.70 -5.11
CA LEU A 122 -7.44 10.56 -5.40
C LEU A 122 -6.55 9.34 -5.57
N VAL A 123 -6.89 8.25 -4.89
CA VAL A 123 -6.22 6.95 -5.05
C VAL A 123 -7.26 5.94 -5.50
N PRO A 124 -7.14 5.40 -6.74
CA PRO A 124 -8.00 4.32 -7.20
C PRO A 124 -7.86 3.08 -6.32
N LEU A 125 -8.98 2.42 -6.06
CA LEU A 125 -9.06 1.16 -5.32
C LEU A 125 -9.26 0.02 -6.31
N SER A 126 -8.15 -0.55 -6.78
CA SER A 126 -8.15 -1.55 -7.86
C SER A 126 -8.55 -2.96 -7.42
N ASP A 127 -8.43 -3.28 -6.12
CA ASP A 127 -8.79 -4.59 -5.58
C ASP A 127 -10.29 -4.66 -5.26
N ALA A 128 -11.04 -5.37 -6.12
CA ALA A 128 -12.48 -5.56 -5.96
C ALA A 128 -12.85 -6.32 -4.69
N TRP A 129 -12.01 -7.26 -4.24
CA TRP A 129 -12.25 -7.97 -2.99
C TRP A 129 -12.17 -7.02 -1.80
N TYR A 130 -11.13 -6.18 -1.75
CA TYR A 130 -11.00 -5.15 -0.71
C TYR A 130 -12.21 -4.19 -0.72
N VAL A 131 -12.64 -3.71 -1.89
CA VAL A 131 -13.80 -2.83 -2.01
C VAL A 131 -15.07 -3.49 -1.45
N SER A 132 -15.33 -4.74 -1.79
CA SER A 132 -16.48 -5.51 -1.28
C SER A 132 -16.43 -5.72 0.24
N GLN A 133 -15.24 -6.06 0.79
CA GLN A 133 -15.06 -6.22 2.23
C GLN A 133 -15.25 -4.89 2.98
N LEU A 134 -14.77 -3.78 2.42
CA LEU A 134 -14.95 -2.46 2.99
C LEU A 134 -16.43 -2.04 3.01
N GLN A 135 -17.16 -2.28 1.92
CA GLN A 135 -18.61 -2.07 1.85
C GLN A 135 -19.35 -2.88 2.93
N THR A 136 -19.01 -4.16 3.04
CA THR A 136 -19.58 -5.09 4.03
C THR A 136 -19.32 -4.58 5.45
N MET A 137 -18.08 -4.20 5.77
CA MET A 137 -17.73 -3.67 7.09
C MET A 137 -18.53 -2.40 7.42
N VAL A 138 -18.61 -1.46 6.47
CA VAL A 138 -19.30 -0.18 6.65
C VAL A 138 -20.80 -0.39 6.88
N ALA A 139 -21.41 -1.35 6.19
CA ALA A 139 -22.81 -1.73 6.37
C ALA A 139 -23.05 -2.43 7.71
N THR A 140 -22.27 -3.46 8.04
CA THR A 140 -22.41 -4.28 9.25
C THR A 140 -22.19 -3.48 10.52
N LEU A 141 -21.15 -2.63 10.55
CA LEU A 141 -20.83 -1.82 11.73
C LEU A 141 -21.68 -0.54 11.82
N LYS A 142 -22.62 -0.33 10.89
CA LYS A 142 -23.52 0.83 10.81
C LYS A 142 -22.76 2.15 11.00
N ILE A 143 -21.63 2.29 10.31
CA ILE A 143 -20.77 3.46 10.47
C ILE A 143 -21.54 4.69 9.95
N PRO A 144 -21.88 5.66 10.83
CA PRO A 144 -22.66 6.83 10.42
C PRO A 144 -21.80 7.77 9.57
N MET A 145 -22.44 8.65 8.80
CA MET A 145 -21.72 9.69 8.06
C MET A 145 -21.18 10.78 8.99
N GLU A 146 -21.99 11.14 9.99
CA GLU A 146 -21.71 12.19 10.94
C GLU A 146 -21.98 11.69 12.36
N ARG A 147 -21.24 12.24 13.32
CA ARG A 147 -21.39 11.92 14.74
C ARG A 147 -21.29 13.20 15.55
N ARG A 148 -22.15 13.32 16.56
CA ARG A 148 -22.06 14.41 17.52
C ARG A 148 -20.88 14.19 18.46
N SER A 149 -19.92 15.10 18.43
CA SER A 149 -18.77 15.10 19.31
C SER A 149 -19.22 15.42 20.74
N LYS A 150 -18.98 14.49 21.68
CA LYS A 150 -19.27 14.71 23.10
C LYS A 150 -18.45 15.87 23.69
N ARG A 151 -17.30 16.16 23.11
CA ARG A 151 -16.36 17.19 23.59
C ARG A 151 -16.71 18.59 23.11
N THR A 152 -17.09 18.73 21.83
CA THR A 152 -17.37 20.04 21.22
C THR A 152 -18.86 20.32 21.11
N GLY A 153 -19.72 19.32 21.33
CA GLY A 153 -21.18 19.39 21.15
C GLY A 153 -21.61 19.49 19.68
N ARG A 154 -20.66 19.63 18.75
CA ARG A 154 -20.88 19.82 17.31
C ARG A 154 -20.97 18.49 16.58
N THR A 155 -21.69 18.50 15.47
CA THR A 155 -21.73 17.40 14.51
C THR A 155 -20.47 17.45 13.66
N GLU A 156 -19.70 16.36 13.66
CA GLU A 156 -18.46 16.21 12.92
C GLU A 156 -18.54 14.96 12.02
N LYS A 157 -17.81 14.94 10.90
CA LYS A 157 -17.74 13.74 10.05
C LYS A 157 -17.18 12.56 10.86
N ALA A 158 -17.88 11.43 10.83
CA ALA A 158 -17.50 10.27 11.63
C ALA A 158 -16.32 9.53 10.96
N ARG A 159 -15.25 9.34 11.73
CA ARG A 159 -14.09 8.56 11.28
C ARG A 159 -14.44 7.08 11.25
N ILE A 160 -13.96 6.36 10.24
CA ILE A 160 -14.12 4.91 10.14
C ILE A 160 -13.36 4.22 11.29
N TRP A 161 -12.15 4.71 11.56
CA TRP A 161 -11.27 4.20 12.61
C TRP A 161 -11.10 5.23 13.72
N GLU A 162 -11.59 4.88 14.91
CA GLU A 162 -11.49 5.68 16.14
C GLU A 162 -10.40 5.10 17.04
N VAL A 163 -9.19 4.96 16.48
CA VAL A 163 -8.02 4.40 17.18
C VAL A 163 -6.80 5.28 16.96
N THR A 164 -5.75 5.05 17.76
CA THR A 164 -4.48 5.78 17.67
C THR A 164 -3.45 5.02 16.84
N ASP A 165 -2.41 5.71 16.35
CA ASP A 165 -1.25 5.05 15.70
C ASP A 165 -0.65 3.97 16.63
N ARG A 166 -0.52 4.26 17.92
CA ARG A 166 -0.03 3.29 18.92
C ARG A 166 -0.86 2.01 18.92
N THR A 167 -2.18 2.14 18.92
CA THR A 167 -3.11 0.99 18.87
C THR A 167 -2.92 0.17 17.60
N VAL A 168 -2.76 0.83 16.45
CA VAL A 168 -2.52 0.13 15.17
C VAL A 168 -1.19 -0.62 15.18
N ARG A 169 -0.13 -0.04 15.75
CA ARG A 169 1.16 -0.72 15.94
C ARG A 169 1.04 -1.94 16.84
N THR A 170 0.26 -1.83 17.92
CA THR A 170 -0.03 -2.97 18.79
C THR A 170 -0.73 -4.09 18.02
N TRP A 171 -1.76 -3.80 17.22
CA TRP A 171 -2.44 -4.80 16.41
C TRP A 171 -1.53 -5.48 15.39
N ILE A 172 -0.61 -4.73 14.78
CA ILE A 172 0.41 -5.30 13.88
C ILE A 172 1.32 -6.25 14.66
N GLY A 173 1.78 -5.84 15.84
CA GLY A 173 2.60 -6.69 16.72
C GLY A 173 1.89 -7.98 17.13
N GLU A 174 0.61 -7.90 17.51
CA GLU A 174 -0.24 -9.05 17.82
C GLU A 174 -0.33 -10.01 16.62
N ALA A 175 -0.58 -9.49 15.41
CA ALA A 175 -0.68 -10.32 14.20
C ALA A 175 0.66 -10.98 13.83
N VAL A 176 1.78 -10.27 13.99
CA VAL A 176 3.13 -10.83 13.77
C VAL A 176 3.45 -11.92 14.80
N ALA A 177 3.09 -11.71 16.06
CA ALA A 177 3.29 -12.72 17.11
C ALA A 177 2.44 -13.97 16.87
N ALA A 178 1.18 -13.79 16.46
CA ALA A 178 0.30 -14.90 16.09
C ALA A 178 0.82 -15.68 14.88
N ALA A 179 1.33 -14.98 13.86
CA ALA A 179 1.98 -15.61 12.70
C ALA A 179 3.22 -16.43 13.12
N ALA A 180 4.06 -15.86 13.99
CA ALA A 180 5.27 -16.53 14.46
C ALA A 180 4.95 -17.79 15.28
N ALA A 181 3.88 -17.79 16.06
CA ALA A 181 3.41 -18.97 16.79
C ALA A 181 2.98 -20.12 15.86
N ASP A 182 2.62 -19.80 14.61
CA ASP A 182 2.26 -20.75 13.55
C ASP A 182 3.42 -21.01 12.56
N GLY A 183 4.64 -20.59 12.91
CA GLY A 183 5.85 -20.79 12.10
C GLY A 183 6.00 -19.83 10.90
N VAL A 184 5.12 -18.85 10.76
CA VAL A 184 5.21 -17.83 9.70
C VAL A 184 6.04 -16.64 10.19
N THR A 185 7.13 -16.35 9.49
CA THR A 185 8.04 -15.25 9.84
C THR A 185 8.14 -14.21 8.73
N PHE A 186 8.41 -12.96 9.12
CA PHE A 186 8.58 -11.83 8.20
C PHE A 186 10.03 -11.36 8.23
N SER A 187 10.67 -11.25 7.07
CA SER A 187 12.09 -10.86 6.97
C SER A 187 12.36 -9.38 7.27
N VAL A 188 11.30 -8.57 7.41
CA VAL A 188 11.41 -7.13 7.71
C VAL A 188 10.47 -6.75 8.85
N PRO A 189 10.83 -5.74 9.67
CA PRO A 189 9.93 -5.19 10.68
C PRO A 189 8.64 -4.67 10.04
N VAL A 190 7.50 -5.12 10.57
CA VAL A 190 6.18 -4.70 10.09
C VAL A 190 5.72 -3.49 10.90
N THR A 191 5.54 -2.37 10.21
CA THR A 191 5.05 -1.11 10.79
C THR A 191 4.03 -0.48 9.84
N PRO A 192 3.25 0.54 10.26
CA PRO A 192 2.37 1.25 9.34
C PRO A 192 3.10 1.85 8.13
N HIS A 193 4.37 2.24 8.27
CA HIS A 193 5.17 2.76 7.16
C HIS A 193 5.63 1.65 6.20
N THR A 194 5.84 0.43 6.70
CA THR A 194 6.16 -0.75 5.87
C THR A 194 5.08 -0.95 4.80
N PHE A 195 3.79 -0.87 5.15
CA PHE A 195 2.69 -0.95 4.17
C PHE A 195 2.79 0.07 3.04
N ARG A 196 3.24 1.29 3.34
CA ARG A 196 3.43 2.33 2.32
C ARG A 196 4.56 1.98 1.36
N HIS A 197 5.69 1.45 1.86
CA HIS A 197 6.75 0.94 1.00
C HIS A 197 6.30 -0.27 0.19
N SER A 198 5.54 -1.18 0.82
CA SER A 198 4.97 -2.35 0.14
C SER A 198 4.07 -1.93 -1.02
N TYR A 199 3.16 -0.97 -0.81
CA TYR A 199 2.29 -0.45 -1.87
C TYR A 199 3.10 0.13 -3.03
N ALA A 200 4.11 0.95 -2.72
CA ALA A 200 4.98 1.56 -3.72
C ALA A 200 5.70 0.51 -4.57
N MET A 201 6.34 -0.48 -3.93
CA MET A 201 7.04 -1.56 -4.64
C MET A 201 6.08 -2.45 -5.42
N HIS A 202 4.89 -2.74 -4.88
CA HIS A 202 3.87 -3.52 -5.58
C HIS A 202 3.42 -2.84 -6.87
N MET A 203 3.19 -1.52 -6.83
CA MET A 203 2.87 -0.73 -8.02
C MET A 203 4.01 -0.74 -9.05
N LEU A 204 5.26 -0.62 -8.60
CA LEU A 204 6.42 -0.69 -9.50
C LEU A 204 6.57 -2.07 -10.16
N TYR A 205 6.40 -3.14 -9.40
CA TYR A 205 6.40 -4.51 -9.95
C TYR A 205 5.24 -4.77 -10.91
N ALA A 206 4.11 -4.08 -10.72
CA ALA A 206 2.99 -4.07 -11.67
C ALA A 206 3.22 -3.15 -12.89
N GLY A 207 4.41 -2.56 -13.03
CA GLY A 207 4.78 -1.73 -14.18
C GLY A 207 4.25 -0.29 -14.12
N ILE A 208 3.72 0.17 -12.98
CA ILE A 208 3.24 1.55 -12.85
C ILE A 208 4.44 2.51 -12.90
N PRO A 209 4.44 3.50 -13.82
CA PRO A 209 5.55 4.43 -13.94
C PRO A 209 5.75 5.22 -12.64
N LEU A 210 7.02 5.44 -12.27
CA LEU A 210 7.40 6.11 -11.03
C LEU A 210 6.72 7.48 -10.85
N LYS A 211 6.57 8.24 -11.93
CA LYS A 211 5.91 9.57 -11.92
C LYS A 211 4.42 9.47 -11.57
N VAL A 212 3.75 8.41 -12.01
CA VAL A 212 2.35 8.12 -11.66
C VAL A 212 2.27 7.74 -10.18
N LEU A 213 3.16 6.84 -9.73
CA LEU A 213 3.24 6.44 -8.33
C LEU A 213 3.51 7.64 -7.40
N GLN A 214 4.40 8.57 -7.78
CA GLN A 214 4.69 9.78 -7.02
C GLN A 214 3.43 10.63 -6.76
N SER A 215 2.57 10.75 -7.78
CA SER A 215 1.28 11.45 -7.68
C SER A 215 0.34 10.75 -6.70
N LEU A 216 0.18 9.42 -6.83
CA LEU A 216 -0.68 8.60 -5.96
C LEU A 216 -0.22 8.62 -4.49
N MET A 217 1.09 8.64 -4.27
CA MET A 217 1.68 8.72 -2.92
C MET A 217 1.62 10.13 -2.32
N GLY A 218 1.42 11.18 -3.13
CA GLY A 218 1.42 12.57 -2.68
C GLY A 218 2.80 13.04 -2.19
N HIS A 219 3.87 12.65 -2.88
CA HIS A 219 5.22 13.11 -2.59
C HIS A 219 5.50 14.46 -3.27
N LYS A 220 5.82 15.49 -2.47
CA LYS A 220 6.19 16.82 -2.97
C LYS A 220 7.61 16.87 -3.56
N SER A 221 8.50 16.00 -3.08
CA SER A 221 9.89 15.89 -3.55
C SER A 221 10.13 14.52 -4.19
N ILE A 222 10.90 14.53 -5.28
CA ILE A 222 11.37 13.32 -5.99
C ILE A 222 12.27 12.48 -5.08
N SER A 223 12.99 13.10 -4.14
CA SER A 223 13.89 12.42 -3.18
C SER A 223 13.22 11.32 -2.36
N SER A 224 11.95 11.49 -1.97
CA SER A 224 11.20 10.44 -1.23
C SER A 224 10.78 9.25 -2.11
N THR A 225 10.95 9.38 -3.43
CA THR A 225 10.60 8.38 -4.45
C THR A 225 11.87 7.76 -5.09
N GLU A 226 13.01 8.46 -5.03
CA GLU A 226 14.32 7.99 -5.49
C GLU A 226 14.76 6.68 -4.81
N VAL A 227 14.43 6.52 -3.54
CA VAL A 227 14.72 5.29 -2.77
C VAL A 227 14.10 4.05 -3.45
N TYR A 228 12.90 4.17 -4.03
CA TYR A 228 12.29 3.08 -4.80
C TYR A 228 12.91 2.91 -6.18
N THR A 229 13.42 4.00 -6.77
CA THR A 229 14.12 3.95 -8.06
C THR A 229 15.39 3.12 -7.96
N LYS A 230 16.15 3.25 -6.85
CA LYS A 230 17.34 2.43 -6.60
C LYS A 230 17.02 0.93 -6.59
N VAL A 231 15.92 0.52 -5.94
CA VAL A 231 15.48 -0.89 -5.91
C VAL A 231 14.97 -1.34 -7.27
N PHE A 232 14.17 -0.51 -7.94
CA PHE A 232 13.61 -0.85 -9.25
C PHE A 232 14.67 -0.87 -10.37
N ALA A 233 15.73 -0.07 -10.26
CA ALA A 233 16.84 -0.13 -11.20
C ALA A 233 17.57 -1.48 -11.14
N LEU A 234 17.75 -2.04 -9.93
CA LEU A 234 18.27 -3.40 -9.76
C LEU A 234 17.36 -4.44 -10.42
N ASP A 235 16.05 -4.26 -10.29
CA ASP A 235 15.03 -5.13 -10.89
C ASP A 235 15.05 -5.10 -12.42
N VAL A 236 15.04 -3.90 -13.02
CA VAL A 236 15.15 -3.71 -14.48
C VAL A 236 16.45 -4.33 -15.00
N ALA A 237 17.59 -4.06 -14.36
CA ALA A 237 18.87 -4.64 -14.76
C ALA A 237 18.88 -6.17 -14.67
N ALA A 238 18.30 -6.75 -13.61
CA ALA A 238 18.22 -8.20 -13.42
C ALA A 238 17.23 -8.88 -14.37
N ARG A 239 16.03 -8.30 -14.58
CA ARG A 239 14.98 -8.87 -15.44
C ARG A 239 15.30 -8.75 -16.93
N HIS A 240 15.91 -7.65 -17.36
CA HIS A 240 16.27 -7.47 -18.76
C HIS A 240 17.50 -8.30 -19.18
N ARG A 241 18.09 -9.10 -18.27
CA ARG A 241 19.26 -9.97 -18.51
C ARG A 241 20.21 -9.33 -19.51
N VAL A 242 20.66 -8.11 -19.22
CA VAL A 242 21.56 -7.40 -20.12
C VAL A 242 22.78 -8.28 -20.29
N GLN A 243 22.87 -8.94 -21.45
CA GLN A 243 23.90 -9.91 -21.72
C GLN A 243 25.10 -9.14 -22.23
N PHE A 244 26.04 -8.88 -21.33
CA PHE A 244 27.28 -8.18 -21.66
C PHE A 244 28.28 -9.07 -22.42
N SER A 245 28.07 -10.39 -22.40
CA SER A 245 28.94 -11.36 -23.05
C SER A 245 28.27 -12.01 -24.26
N MET A 246 29.04 -12.19 -25.34
CA MET A 246 28.69 -13.06 -26.46
C MET A 246 29.85 -14.02 -26.71
N PRO A 247 29.61 -15.20 -27.31
CA PRO A 247 30.70 -16.11 -27.67
C PRO A 247 31.74 -15.38 -28.52
N GLU A 248 33.01 -15.46 -28.10
CA GLU A 248 34.11 -14.71 -28.73
C GLU A 248 34.27 -15.05 -30.21
N SER A 249 34.00 -16.31 -30.58
CA SER A 249 33.97 -16.79 -31.96
C SER A 249 32.98 -16.03 -32.84
N ASP A 250 31.82 -15.70 -32.28
CA ASP A 250 30.72 -15.05 -32.99
C ASP A 250 31.00 -13.55 -33.12
N ALA A 251 31.57 -12.94 -32.07
CA ALA A 251 32.03 -11.56 -32.09
C ALA A 251 33.11 -11.34 -33.16
N VAL A 252 34.14 -12.19 -33.19
CA VAL A 252 35.23 -12.12 -34.17
C VAL A 252 34.71 -12.35 -35.59
N SER A 253 33.77 -13.29 -35.78
CA SER A 253 33.15 -13.55 -37.08
C SER A 253 32.30 -12.38 -37.58
N MET A 254 31.58 -11.68 -36.68
CA MET A 254 30.85 -10.45 -37.02
C MET A 254 31.80 -9.33 -37.44
N LEU A 255 32.88 -9.09 -36.69
CA LEU A 255 33.82 -8.01 -36.97
C LEU A 255 34.60 -8.19 -38.27
N LYS A 256 34.92 -9.44 -38.65
CA LYS A 256 35.57 -9.76 -39.93
C LYS A 256 34.70 -9.54 -41.17
N ARG A 257 33.40 -9.33 -41.00
CA ARG A 257 32.43 -9.09 -42.09
C ARG A 257 32.10 -7.62 -42.30
N ILE A 258 32.71 -6.72 -41.52
CA ILE A 258 32.56 -5.28 -41.70
C ILE A 258 33.47 -4.88 -42.86
N PRO A 259 32.94 -4.21 -43.91
CA PRO A 259 33.69 -3.84 -45.11
C PRO A 259 34.79 -2.81 -44.84
#